data_AF-A0A9P6XH20-F1
#
_entry.id   AF-A0A9P6XH20-F1
#
_cell.length_a   1.000
_cell.length_b   1.000
_cell.length_c   1.000
_cell.angle_alpha   90.00
_cell.angle_beta   90.00
_cell.angle_gamma   90.00
#
_symmetry.space_group_name_H-M   'P 1'
#
loop_
_entity.id
_entity.type
_entity.pdbx_description
1 polymer ?
#
loop_
_entity_poly.entity_id
_entity_poly.type
_entity_poly.pdbx_seq_one_letter_code
_entity_poly.pdbx_strand_id
1 'polypeptide(L)'
;MSNQTLKDNRSLHKNKSIKSLLKQLSVSRLGHPETTNPNFVSRLKEAKLDTLQLVNVIYRLTENTQAQAKAATILHQQLKYIVDRGLQEEDLPIFEESIEQARRLAVYGYGTARQQEQEAREFTTKAFKLPNSLEHLETPSMGEKRHAFDDQFISQYYEELYKEEQLNFNSS
;
A
#
# COMPACT_ATOMS: atom_id res chain seq x y z
N MET A 1 39.22 34.91 9.43
CA MET A 1 37.77 34.62 9.56
C MET A 1 37.63 33.13 9.80
N SER A 2 36.88 32.76 10.84
CA SER A 2 37.07 31.53 11.63
C SER A 2 36.55 30.25 10.95
N ASN A 3 37.25 29.12 11.15
CA ASN A 3 36.87 27.76 10.73
C ASN A 3 35.47 27.33 11.22
N GLN A 4 34.92 28.02 12.23
CA GLN A 4 33.57 27.82 12.75
C GLN A 4 32.50 28.11 11.69
N THR A 5 32.64 29.22 10.94
CA THR A 5 31.64 29.67 9.96
C THR A 5 31.55 28.72 8.76
N LEU A 6 32.64 28.04 8.41
CA LEU A 6 32.69 27.02 7.36
C LEU A 6 32.05 25.69 7.78
N LYS A 7 32.14 25.30 9.05
CA LYS A 7 31.46 24.11 9.59
C LYS A 7 29.95 24.33 9.68
N ASP A 8 29.53 25.52 10.11
CA ASP A 8 28.11 25.87 10.24
C ASP A 8 27.40 25.92 8.88
N ASN A 9 28.06 26.46 7.85
CA ASN A 9 27.49 26.50 6.50
C ASN A 9 27.37 25.09 5.86
N ARG A 10 28.30 24.17 6.14
CA ARG A 10 28.19 22.76 5.68
C ARG A 10 27.08 21.99 6.39
N SER A 11 26.89 22.22 7.69
CA SER A 11 25.80 21.58 8.46
C SER A 11 24.43 22.08 7.99
N LEU A 12 24.32 23.37 7.67
CA LEU A 12 23.10 24.00 7.17
C LEU A 12 22.71 23.50 5.76
N HIS A 13 23.69 23.34 4.86
CA HIS A 13 23.46 22.77 3.53
C HIS A 13 23.07 21.29 3.57
N LYS A 14 23.72 20.47 4.42
CA LYS A 14 23.31 19.07 4.63
C LYS A 14 21.88 18.97 5.17
N ASN A 15 21.50 19.82 6.13
CA ASN A 15 20.15 19.86 6.69
C ASN A 15 19.07 20.26 5.67
N LYS A 16 19.36 21.21 4.77
CA LYS A 16 18.43 21.57 3.68
C LYS A 16 18.23 20.42 2.69
N SER A 17 19.30 19.69 2.35
CA SER A 17 19.25 18.53 1.44
C SER A 17 18.49 17.33 2.05
N ILE A 18 18.72 17.04 3.33
CA ILE A 18 17.97 16.00 4.05
C ILE A 18 16.49 16.38 4.14
N LYS A 19 16.16 17.64 4.45
CA LYS A 19 14.76 18.11 4.45
C LYS A 19 14.10 17.97 3.07
N SER A 20 14.81 18.24 1.97
CA SER A 20 14.23 18.07 0.63
C SER A 20 14.03 16.59 0.27
N LEU A 21 14.97 15.71 0.64
CA LEU A 21 14.85 14.27 0.44
C LEU A 21 13.71 13.69 1.28
N LEU A 22 13.60 14.07 2.56
CA LEU A 22 12.48 13.70 3.42
C LEU A 22 11.16 14.25 2.88
N LYS A 23 11.13 15.45 2.29
CA LYS A 23 9.94 16.01 1.64
C LYS A 23 9.54 15.26 0.36
N GLN A 24 10.52 14.74 -0.38
CA GLN A 24 10.30 13.89 -1.57
C GLN A 24 9.88 12.45 -1.23
N LEU A 25 10.24 11.96 -0.03
CA LEU A 25 9.83 10.67 0.52
C LEU A 25 8.51 10.78 1.29
N SER A 26 8.22 11.94 1.87
CA SER A 26 6.98 12.20 2.60
C SER A 26 5.83 12.37 1.61
N VAL A 27 4.92 11.41 1.64
CA VAL A 27 3.51 11.51 1.20
C VAL A 27 3.27 11.54 -0.31
N SER A 28 4.19 12.02 -1.14
CA SER A 28 3.92 12.18 -2.58
C SER A 28 4.16 10.90 -3.40
N ARG A 29 4.95 9.95 -2.87
CA ARG A 29 5.35 8.72 -3.58
C ARG A 29 4.71 7.44 -3.05
N LEU A 30 4.11 7.49 -1.85
CA LEU A 30 3.18 6.46 -1.40
C LEU A 30 1.79 6.98 -1.76
N GLY A 31 1.21 6.48 -2.84
CA GLY A 31 -0.17 6.79 -3.21
C GLY A 31 -1.14 6.53 -2.04
N HIS A 32 -2.31 7.16 -2.09
CA HIS A 32 -3.35 6.88 -1.11
C HIS A 32 -3.87 5.45 -1.30
N PRO A 33 -4.19 4.74 -0.20
CA PRO A 33 -4.80 3.43 -0.32
C PRO A 33 -6.13 3.53 -1.08
N GLU A 34 -6.38 2.55 -1.95
CA GLU A 34 -7.64 2.46 -2.67
C GLU A 34 -8.83 2.34 -1.69
N THR A 35 -9.97 2.91 -2.08
CA THR A 35 -11.20 2.84 -1.30
C THR A 35 -12.32 2.20 -2.10
N THR A 36 -13.27 1.58 -1.41
CA THR A 36 -14.49 1.04 -2.02
C THR A 36 -15.24 2.13 -2.79
N ASN A 37 -15.64 1.83 -4.02
CA ASN A 37 -16.50 2.73 -4.80
C ASN A 37 -17.88 2.86 -4.09
N PRO A 38 -18.39 4.09 -3.88
CA PRO A 38 -19.66 4.31 -3.18
C PRO A 38 -20.86 3.54 -3.77
N ASN A 39 -20.89 3.39 -5.10
CA ASN A 39 -21.94 2.69 -5.86
C ASN A 39 -22.09 1.22 -5.45
N PHE A 40 -21.06 0.65 -4.83
CA PHE A 40 -21.02 -0.76 -4.46
C PHE A 40 -21.36 -1.05 -3.00
N VAL A 41 -21.51 -0.01 -2.16
CA VAL A 41 -21.69 -0.19 -0.72
C VAL A 41 -22.95 -1.00 -0.39
N SER A 42 -24.08 -0.78 -1.08
CA SER A 42 -25.30 -1.57 -0.83
C SER A 42 -25.10 -3.04 -1.18
N ARG A 43 -24.56 -3.31 -2.38
CA ARG A 43 -24.29 -4.68 -2.85
C ARG A 43 -23.33 -5.43 -1.93
N LEU A 44 -22.28 -4.76 -1.44
CA LEU A 44 -21.36 -5.34 -0.47
C LEU A 44 -22.02 -5.68 0.87
N LYS A 45 -22.99 -4.89 1.33
CA LYS A 45 -23.76 -5.19 2.54
C LYS A 45 -24.71 -6.37 2.36
N GLU A 46 -25.24 -6.55 1.15
CA GLU A 46 -26.17 -7.64 0.80
C GLU A 46 -25.44 -8.95 0.47
N ALA A 47 -24.15 -8.88 0.17
CA ALA A 47 -23.34 -10.04 -0.18
C ALA A 47 -23.18 -10.99 1.01
N LYS A 48 -23.57 -12.26 0.82
CA LYS A 48 -23.28 -13.34 1.76
C LYS A 48 -21.82 -13.77 1.60
N LEU A 49 -20.93 -13.09 2.33
CA LEU A 49 -19.51 -13.45 2.36
C LEU A 49 -19.27 -14.63 3.30
N ASP A 50 -18.30 -15.48 2.93
CA ASP A 50 -17.78 -16.50 3.85
C ASP A 50 -16.94 -15.82 4.93
N THR A 51 -17.51 -15.70 6.13
CA THR A 51 -16.87 -15.07 7.28
C THR A 51 -15.53 -15.73 7.63
N LEU A 52 -15.37 -17.04 7.39
CA LEU A 52 -14.11 -17.74 7.65
C LEU A 52 -13.00 -17.23 6.75
N GLN A 53 -13.30 -16.97 5.46
CA GLN A 53 -12.33 -16.39 4.53
C GLN A 53 -11.90 -15.00 4.98
N LEU A 54 -12.85 -14.15 5.39
CA LEU A 54 -12.54 -12.81 5.88
C LEU A 54 -11.67 -12.82 7.14
N VAL A 55 -12.00 -13.70 8.11
CA VAL A 55 -11.21 -13.87 9.34
C VAL A 55 -9.78 -14.32 9.03
N ASN A 56 -9.60 -15.28 8.11
CA ASN A 56 -8.27 -15.74 7.69
C ASN A 56 -7.45 -14.64 7.02
N VAL A 57 -8.10 -13.80 6.20
CA VAL A 57 -7.44 -12.62 5.62
C VAL A 57 -6.97 -11.69 6.72
N ILE A 58 -7.82 -11.35 7.70
CA ILE A 58 -7.45 -10.47 8.82
C ILE A 58 -6.24 -11.02 9.59
N TYR A 59 -6.19 -12.33 9.85
CA TYR A 59 -5.02 -12.93 10.50
C TYR A 59 -3.75 -12.79 9.66
N ARG A 60 -3.81 -13.01 8.34
CA ARG A 60 -2.67 -12.79 7.43
C ARG A 60 -2.24 -11.31 7.39
N LEU A 61 -3.19 -10.36 7.37
CA LEU A 61 -2.89 -8.93 7.45
C LEU A 61 -2.15 -8.59 8.76
N THR A 62 -2.62 -9.18 9.86
CA THR A 62 -2.04 -9.01 11.19
C THR A 62 -0.62 -9.58 11.25
N GLU A 63 -0.41 -10.78 10.70
CA GLU A 63 0.92 -11.41 10.61
C GLU A 63 1.92 -10.54 9.85
N ASN A 64 1.54 -10.04 8.67
CA ASN A 64 2.38 -9.14 7.87
C ASN A 64 2.71 -7.85 8.64
N THR A 65 1.72 -7.27 9.32
CA THR A 65 1.91 -6.04 10.12
C THR A 65 2.84 -6.30 11.30
N GLN A 66 2.70 -7.43 11.99
CA GLN A 66 3.60 -7.82 13.06
C GLN A 66 5.02 -8.07 12.57
N ALA A 67 5.19 -8.70 11.41
CA ALA A 67 6.51 -8.90 10.80
C ALA A 67 7.20 -7.56 10.48
N GLN A 68 6.47 -6.62 9.89
CA GLN A 68 6.96 -5.27 9.62
C GLN A 68 7.33 -4.52 10.91
N ALA A 69 6.48 -4.60 11.94
CA ALA A 69 6.74 -3.96 13.24
C ALA A 69 7.98 -4.54 13.94
N LYS A 70 8.16 -5.87 13.89
CA LYS A 70 9.35 -6.55 14.43
C LYS A 70 10.62 -6.10 13.70
N ALA A 71 10.59 -6.08 12.37
CA ALA A 71 11.73 -5.61 11.56
C ALA A 71 12.07 -4.14 11.85
N ALA A 72 11.06 -3.27 11.93
CA ALA A 72 11.24 -1.86 12.29
C ALA A 72 11.83 -1.68 13.70
N THR A 73 11.40 -2.51 14.66
CA THR A 73 11.92 -2.47 16.03
C THR A 73 13.40 -2.88 16.08
N ILE A 74 13.78 -3.93 15.36
CA ILE A 74 15.18 -4.38 15.26
C ILE A 74 16.05 -3.28 14.66
N LEU A 75 15.62 -2.69 13.54
CA LEU A 75 16.29 -1.56 12.90
C LEU A 75 16.46 -0.37 13.85
N HIS A 76 15.39 -0.01 14.57
CA HIS A 76 15.44 1.07 15.54
C HIS A 76 16.46 0.79 16.64
N GLN A 77 16.50 -0.43 17.18
CA GLN A 77 17.44 -0.82 18.22
C GLN A 77 18.90 -0.79 17.73
N GLN A 78 19.18 -1.32 16.53
CA GLN A 78 20.51 -1.28 15.93
C GLN A 78 21.01 0.16 15.74
N LEU A 79 20.18 1.01 15.13
CA LEU A 79 20.53 2.41 14.89
C LEU A 79 20.66 3.18 16.20
N LYS A 80 19.78 2.94 17.17
CA LYS A 80 19.84 3.57 18.49
C LYS A 80 21.13 3.20 19.22
N TYR A 81 21.55 1.93 19.18
CA TYR A 81 22.80 1.47 19.78
C TYR A 81 24.01 2.21 19.20
N ILE A 82 24.07 2.36 17.88
CA ILE A 82 25.15 3.08 17.18
C ILE A 82 25.14 4.58 17.55
N VAL A 83 23.95 5.19 17.61
CA VAL A 83 23.81 6.61 17.96
C VAL A 83 24.21 6.89 19.40
N ASP A 84 23.77 6.06 20.35
CA ASP A 84 24.01 6.25 21.78
C ASP A 84 25.50 6.11 22.13
N ARG A 85 26.22 5.20 21.46
CA ARG A 85 27.67 4.97 21.66
C ARG A 85 28.57 5.88 20.84
N GLY A 86 28.01 6.54 19.82
CA GLY A 86 28.73 7.28 18.79
C GLY A 86 29.32 6.36 17.73
N LEU A 87 29.04 6.67 16.45
CA LEU A 87 29.47 5.87 15.30
C LEU A 87 30.99 5.66 15.28
N GLN A 88 31.42 4.40 15.33
CA GLN A 88 32.82 3.99 15.15
C GLN A 88 33.04 3.35 13.77
N GLU A 89 34.30 3.17 13.34
CA GLU A 89 34.59 2.50 12.06
C GLU A 89 34.07 1.06 12.02
N GLU A 90 34.06 0.35 13.16
CA GLU A 90 33.58 -1.03 13.22
C GLU A 90 32.05 -1.14 13.08
N ASP A 91 31.31 -0.05 13.26
CA ASP A 91 29.85 0.00 13.07
C ASP A 91 29.44 0.14 11.60
N LEU A 92 30.34 0.57 10.73
CA LEU A 92 30.01 0.89 9.34
C LEU A 92 29.29 -0.28 8.63
N PRO A 93 29.73 -1.56 8.76
CA PRO A 93 29.02 -2.68 8.16
C PRO A 93 27.60 -2.86 8.71
N ILE A 94 27.42 -2.68 10.03
CA ILE A 94 26.10 -2.80 10.68
C ILE A 94 25.19 -1.68 10.20
N PHE A 95 25.70 -0.46 10.10
CA PHE A 95 24.96 0.70 9.64
C PHE A 95 24.51 0.55 8.18
N GLU A 96 25.41 0.10 7.30
CA GLU A 96 25.08 -0.20 5.89
C GLU A 96 24.05 -1.32 5.78
N GLU A 97 24.18 -2.37 6.59
CA GLU A 97 23.18 -3.44 6.65
C GLU A 97 21.82 -2.93 7.11
N SER A 98 21.75 -2.10 8.17
CA SER A 98 20.50 -1.50 8.64
C SER A 98 19.85 -0.62 7.56
N ILE A 99 20.62 0.09 6.74
CA ILE A 99 20.09 0.87 5.60
C ILE A 99 19.46 -0.07 4.56
N GLU A 100 20.15 -1.14 4.19
CA GLU A 100 19.64 -2.10 3.21
C GLU A 100 18.41 -2.86 3.73
N GLN A 101 18.40 -3.24 5.01
CA GLN A 101 17.24 -3.82 5.69
C GLN A 101 16.05 -2.84 5.70
N ALA A 102 16.28 -1.55 5.97
CA ALA A 102 15.23 -0.53 5.90
C ALA A 102 14.67 -0.37 4.48
N ARG A 103 15.54 -0.41 3.45
CA ARG A 103 15.12 -0.40 2.05
C ARG A 103 14.25 -1.61 1.70
N ARG A 104 14.66 -2.81 2.11
CA ARG A 104 13.89 -4.05 1.90
C ARG A 104 12.55 -4.00 2.61
N LEU A 105 12.52 -3.50 3.85
CA LEU A 105 11.28 -3.34 4.61
C LEU A 105 10.31 -2.37 3.91
N ALA A 106 10.81 -1.28 3.34
CA ALA A 106 9.98 -0.34 2.57
C ALA A 106 9.38 -0.98 1.31
N VAL A 107 10.19 -1.73 0.54
CA VAL A 107 9.72 -2.46 -0.65
C VAL A 107 8.70 -3.52 -0.27
N TYR A 108 8.99 -4.30 0.76
CA TYR A 108 8.07 -5.32 1.29
C TYR A 108 6.76 -4.69 1.73
N GLY A 109 6.80 -3.61 2.53
CA GLY A 109 5.61 -2.91 3.00
C GLY A 109 4.72 -2.40 1.87
N TYR A 110 5.31 -1.82 0.82
CA TYR A 110 4.58 -1.38 -0.35
C TYR A 110 3.97 -2.54 -1.14
N GLY A 111 4.75 -3.61 -1.36
CA GLY A 111 4.25 -4.82 -2.04
C GLY A 111 3.10 -5.48 -1.29
N THR A 112 3.21 -5.58 0.05
CA THR A 112 2.14 -6.07 0.90
C THR A 112 0.89 -5.19 0.78
N ALA A 113 1.03 -3.87 0.83
CA ALA A 113 -0.12 -2.96 0.68
C ALA A 113 -0.84 -3.17 -0.67
N ARG A 114 -0.10 -3.30 -1.77
CA ARG A 114 -0.68 -3.60 -3.10
C ARG A 114 -1.38 -4.95 -3.15
N GLN A 115 -0.82 -5.97 -2.51
CA GLN A 115 -1.48 -7.27 -2.40
C GLN A 115 -2.80 -7.17 -1.61
N GLN A 116 -2.83 -6.37 -0.53
CA GLN A 116 -4.05 -6.17 0.26
C GLN A 116 -5.15 -5.45 -0.54
N GLU A 117 -4.78 -4.46 -1.35
CA GLU A 117 -5.71 -3.79 -2.28
C GLU A 117 -6.28 -4.77 -3.29
N GLN A 118 -5.45 -5.65 -3.85
CA GLN A 118 -5.88 -6.69 -4.78
C GLN A 118 -6.84 -7.69 -4.12
N GLU A 119 -6.53 -8.16 -2.91
CA GLU A 119 -7.42 -9.07 -2.17
C GLU A 119 -8.77 -8.41 -1.87
N ALA A 120 -8.79 -7.12 -1.48
CA ALA A 120 -10.01 -6.37 -1.26
C ALA A 120 -10.85 -6.25 -2.55
N ARG A 121 -10.19 -6.05 -3.69
CA ARG A 121 -10.83 -6.03 -5.01
C ARG A 121 -11.45 -7.38 -5.35
N GLU A 122 -10.74 -8.48 -5.12
CA GLU A 122 -11.26 -9.83 -5.36
C GLU A 122 -12.50 -10.14 -4.52
N PHE A 123 -12.52 -9.75 -3.24
CA PHE A 123 -13.74 -9.88 -2.41
C PHE A 123 -14.90 -9.07 -2.97
N THR A 124 -14.59 -7.86 -3.46
CA THR A 124 -15.56 -6.96 -4.05
C THR A 124 -16.15 -7.54 -5.34
N THR A 125 -15.30 -8.09 -6.20
CA THR A 125 -15.68 -8.81 -7.43
C THR A 125 -16.55 -10.04 -7.14
N LYS A 126 -16.13 -10.88 -6.19
CA LYS A 126 -16.89 -12.08 -5.78
C LYS A 126 -18.28 -11.73 -5.24
N ALA A 127 -18.39 -10.63 -4.50
CA ALA A 127 -19.67 -10.15 -3.98
C ALA A 127 -20.67 -9.77 -5.08
N PHE A 128 -20.19 -9.33 -6.25
CA PHE A 128 -21.05 -8.89 -7.35
C PHE A 128 -21.47 -9.99 -8.31
N LYS A 129 -20.86 -11.19 -8.23
CA LYS A 129 -21.01 -12.25 -9.26
C LYS A 129 -20.86 -11.65 -10.65
N LEU A 130 -19.71 -11.02 -10.92
CA LEU A 130 -19.47 -10.33 -12.18
C LEU A 130 -19.84 -11.22 -13.37
N PRO A 131 -20.62 -10.69 -14.35
CA PRO A 131 -20.86 -11.38 -15.60
C PRO A 131 -19.55 -11.81 -16.22
N ASN A 132 -19.51 -13.02 -16.80
CA ASN A 132 -18.30 -13.58 -17.43
C ASN A 132 -17.73 -12.65 -18.52
N SER A 133 -18.57 -11.79 -19.12
CA SER A 133 -18.16 -10.77 -20.09
C SER A 133 -17.21 -9.72 -19.52
N LEU A 134 -17.15 -9.52 -18.20
CA LEU A 134 -16.37 -8.49 -17.52
C LEU A 134 -15.15 -9.02 -16.76
N GLU A 135 -14.91 -10.34 -16.77
CA GLU A 135 -13.77 -11.00 -16.08
C GLU A 135 -12.42 -10.45 -16.57
N HIS A 136 -12.31 -10.06 -17.84
CA HIS A 136 -11.10 -9.47 -18.43
C HIS A 136 -10.74 -8.08 -17.90
N LEU A 137 -11.68 -7.39 -17.23
CA LEU A 137 -11.48 -6.05 -16.66
C LEU A 137 -11.01 -6.09 -15.20
N GLU A 138 -10.80 -7.27 -14.63
CA GLU A 138 -10.17 -7.45 -13.32
C GLU A 138 -8.69 -7.01 -13.28
N THR A 139 -8.15 -6.56 -14.41
CA THR A 139 -6.74 -6.18 -14.53
C THR A 139 -6.40 -5.04 -13.55
N PRO A 140 -5.42 -5.26 -12.65
CA PRO A 140 -5.00 -4.24 -11.69
C PRO A 140 -4.49 -3.01 -12.43
N SER A 141 -5.15 -1.87 -12.22
CA SER A 141 -4.66 -0.61 -12.73
C SER A 141 -3.50 -0.14 -11.87
N MET A 142 -2.33 0.02 -12.48
CA MET A 142 -1.09 0.47 -11.82
C MET A 142 -1.06 1.99 -11.57
N GLY A 143 -2.22 2.66 -11.51
CA GLY A 143 -2.34 4.11 -11.42
C GLY A 143 -2.58 4.66 -10.01
N GLU A 144 -2.48 5.98 -9.87
CA GLU A 144 -2.95 6.73 -8.69
C GLU A 144 -4.48 6.80 -8.71
N LYS A 145 -5.15 5.69 -8.43
CA LYS A 145 -6.61 5.66 -8.33
C LYS A 145 -7.04 5.84 -6.88
N ARG A 146 -8.05 6.68 -6.67
CA ARG A 146 -8.69 6.87 -5.36
C ARG A 146 -9.64 5.71 -5.01
N HIS A 147 -10.22 5.09 -6.03
CA HIS A 147 -11.20 4.01 -5.88
C HIS A 147 -10.71 2.72 -6.53
N ALA A 148 -11.19 1.58 -6.02
CA ALA A 148 -10.78 0.25 -6.47
C ALA A 148 -11.10 -0.01 -7.95
N PHE A 149 -12.20 0.55 -8.45
CA PHE A 149 -12.61 0.47 -9.85
C PHE A 149 -12.72 1.88 -10.46
N ASP A 150 -12.45 2.01 -11.76
CA ASP A 150 -12.62 3.29 -12.48
C ASP A 150 -14.03 3.45 -13.06
N ASP A 151 -14.32 4.66 -13.54
CA ASP A 151 -15.63 5.01 -14.09
C ASP A 151 -15.97 4.20 -15.35
N GLN A 152 -14.95 3.81 -16.13
CA GLN A 152 -15.12 2.96 -17.31
C GLN A 152 -15.61 1.57 -16.90
N PHE A 153 -14.96 0.94 -15.92
CA PHE A 153 -15.39 -0.34 -15.37
C PHE A 153 -16.82 -0.25 -14.82
N ILE A 154 -17.11 0.79 -14.02
CA ILE A 154 -18.44 0.97 -13.43
C ILE A 154 -19.52 1.08 -14.53
N SER A 155 -19.24 1.83 -15.58
CA SER A 155 -20.18 2.01 -16.70
C SER A 155 -20.46 0.69 -17.42
N GLN A 156 -19.39 -0.05 -17.76
CA GLN A 156 -19.50 -1.36 -18.41
C GLN A 156 -20.23 -2.38 -17.51
N TYR A 157 -20.01 -2.34 -16.19
CA TYR A 157 -20.72 -3.19 -15.24
C TYR A 157 -22.24 -2.97 -15.26
N TYR A 158 -22.69 -1.71 -15.21
CA TYR A 158 -24.13 -1.43 -15.25
C TYR A 158 -24.76 -1.70 -16.61
N GLU A 159 -24.02 -1.52 -17.71
CA GLU A 159 -24.50 -1.88 -19.05
C GLU A 159 -24.76 -3.39 -19.17
N GLU A 160 -23.86 -4.23 -18.69
CA GLU A 160 -24.04 -5.68 -18.74
C GLU A 160 -25.18 -6.16 -17.84
N LEU A 161 -25.31 -5.61 -16.63
CA LEU A 161 -26.46 -5.90 -15.76
C LEU A 161 -27.78 -5.58 -16.44
N TYR A 162 -27.86 -4.42 -17.12
CA TYR A 162 -29.06 -4.01 -17.83
C TYR A 162 -29.39 -4.96 -19.00
N LYS A 163 -28.36 -5.43 -19.74
CA LYS A 163 -28.55 -6.43 -20.80
C LYS A 163 -29.06 -7.76 -20.25
N GLU A 164 -28.50 -8.25 -19.15
CA GLU A 164 -28.96 -9.48 -18.49
C GLU A 164 -30.42 -9.38 -18.01
N GLU A 165 -30.80 -8.24 -17.42
CA GLU A 165 -32.19 -7.99 -17.02
C GLU A 165 -33.16 -8.01 -18.22
N GLN A 166 -32.78 -7.39 -19.35
CA GLN A 166 -33.58 -7.42 -20.57
C GLN A 166 -33.70 -8.83 -21.16
N LEU A 167 -32.62 -9.61 -21.15
CA LEU A 167 -32.62 -10.99 -21.65
C LEU A 167 -33.53 -11.89 -20.80
N ASN A 168 -33.48 -11.77 -19.47
CA ASN A 168 -34.34 -12.52 -18.55
C ASN A 168 -35.81 -12.12 -18.66
N PHE A 169 -36.09 -10.84 -18.90
CA PHE A 169 -37.47 -10.35 -19.11
C PHE A 169 -38.08 -10.84 -20.43
N ASN A 170 -37.29 -10.93 -21.50
CA ASN A 170 -37.75 -11.38 -22.82
C ASN A 170 -37.83 -12.91 -22.97
N SER A 171 -37.34 -13.67 -21.97
CA SER A 171 -37.35 -15.14 -21.95
C SER A 171 -38.34 -15.73 -20.92
N SER A 172 -39.07 -14.87 -20.21
CA SER A 172 -40.19 -15.21 -19.31
C SER A 172 -41.54 -15.00 -20.01
#